data_AF-A0A947DHJ6-F1
#
_entry.id   AF-A0A947DHJ6-F1
#
_cell.length_a   1.000
_cell.length_b   1.000
_cell.length_c   1.000
_cell.angle_alpha   90.00
_cell.angle_beta   90.00
_cell.angle_gamma   90.00
#
_symmetry.space_group_name_H-M   'P 1'
#
loop_
_entity.id
_entity.type
_entity.pdbx_description
1 polymer ?
#
loop_
_entity_poly.entity_id
_entity_poly.type
_entity_poly.pdbx_seq_one_letter_code
_entity_poly.pdbx_strand_id
1 'polypeptide(L)'
;MVSSSGQTTFNSDHAQDLLNQLESLYSDIKVLLSTMNNHWSHLSDQWHDSLHNDFAEFYSALAGAYQKSQVDHEEQIAKLREQIRIAQERQQKLSALK
;
A
#
# COMPACT_ATOMS: atom_id res chain seq x y z
N MET A 1 -4.26 -38.57 -21.97
CA MET A 1 -3.37 -37.38 -21.97
C MET A 1 -4.18 -36.21 -21.48
N VAL A 2 -4.07 -35.87 -20.19
CA VAL A 2 -4.76 -34.71 -19.62
C VAL A 2 -3.78 -33.55 -19.70
N SER A 3 -4.07 -32.59 -20.57
CA SER A 3 -3.35 -31.33 -20.66
C SER A 3 -3.54 -30.58 -19.35
N SER A 4 -2.49 -30.46 -18.52
CA SER A 4 -2.53 -29.58 -17.36
C SER A 4 -2.48 -28.13 -17.87
N SER A 5 -3.62 -27.46 -17.79
CA SER A 5 -3.76 -26.02 -17.89
C SER A 5 -2.62 -25.33 -17.13
N GLY A 6 -1.91 -24.42 -17.79
CA GLY A 6 -0.87 -23.61 -17.18
C GLY A 6 -1.46 -22.73 -16.08
N GLN A 7 -1.57 -23.26 -14.87
CA GLN A 7 -1.70 -22.46 -13.67
C GLN A 7 -0.36 -21.75 -13.48
N THR A 8 -0.32 -20.45 -13.75
CA THR A 8 0.66 -19.55 -13.13
C THR A 8 0.55 -19.75 -11.62
N THR A 9 1.43 -20.56 -11.06
CA THR A 9 1.44 -20.86 -9.63
C THR A 9 2.03 -19.64 -8.92
N PHE A 10 1.19 -18.90 -8.22
CA PHE A 10 1.65 -17.87 -7.30
C PHE A 10 2.42 -18.57 -6.17
N ASN A 11 3.72 -18.32 -6.09
CA ASN A 11 4.63 -18.97 -5.14
C ASN A 11 5.18 -17.91 -4.17
N SER A 12 6.00 -18.34 -3.21
CA SER A 12 6.54 -17.44 -2.18
C SER A 12 7.39 -16.31 -2.75
N ASP A 13 8.09 -16.53 -3.86
CA ASP A 13 8.91 -15.51 -4.53
C ASP A 13 8.02 -14.44 -5.17
N HIS A 14 6.97 -14.85 -5.89
CA HIS A 14 5.96 -13.94 -6.43
C HIS A 14 5.27 -13.11 -5.34
N ALA A 15 5.01 -13.72 -4.17
CA ALA A 15 4.44 -13.04 -3.03
C ALA A 15 5.40 -12.01 -2.42
N GLN A 16 6.68 -12.34 -2.33
CA GLN A 16 7.72 -11.43 -1.84
C GLN A 16 7.93 -10.25 -2.80
N ASP A 17 7.93 -10.49 -4.10
CA ASP A 17 8.03 -9.43 -5.11
C ASP A 17 6.83 -8.49 -5.05
N LEU A 18 5.62 -9.04 -4.93
CA LEU A 18 4.41 -8.24 -4.74
C LEU A 18 4.48 -7.40 -3.45
N LEU A 19 4.95 -7.99 -2.35
CA LEU A 19 5.14 -7.29 -1.09
C LEU A 19 6.10 -6.11 -1.25
N ASN A 20 7.25 -6.33 -1.89
CA ASN A 20 8.25 -5.28 -2.12
C ASN A 20 7.67 -4.14 -2.97
N GLN A 21 6.89 -4.47 -4.02
CA GLN A 21 6.23 -3.47 -4.86
C GLN A 21 5.18 -2.67 -4.09
N LEU A 22 4.38 -3.33 -3.25
CA LEU A 22 3.38 -2.66 -2.42
C LEU A 22 4.02 -1.73 -1.39
N GLU A 23 5.13 -2.16 -0.77
CA GLU A 23 5.88 -1.34 0.18
C GLU A 23 6.52 -0.11 -0.49
N SER A 24 7.09 -0.28 -1.69
CA SER A 24 7.63 0.83 -2.48
C SER A 24 6.54 1.82 -2.85
N LEU A 25 5.42 1.35 -3.41
CA LEU A 25 4.29 2.20 -3.79
C LEU A 25 3.73 2.94 -2.58
N TYR A 26 3.59 2.24 -1.44
CA TYR A 26 3.10 2.85 -0.21
C TYR A 26 4.04 3.96 0.30
N SER A 27 5.35 3.74 0.22
CA SER A 27 6.35 4.75 0.54
C SER A 27 6.21 5.99 -0.36
N ASP A 28 6.09 5.79 -1.67
CA ASP A 28 5.93 6.88 -2.64
C ASP A 28 4.67 7.70 -2.38
N ILE A 29 3.55 7.03 -2.07
CA ILE A 29 2.29 7.69 -1.71
C ILE A 29 2.45 8.53 -0.45
N LYS A 30 3.16 8.04 0.58
CA LYS A 30 3.40 8.82 1.81
C LYS A 30 4.19 10.09 1.53
N VAL A 31 5.22 10.01 0.70
CA VAL A 31 6.03 11.17 0.31
C VAL A 31 5.20 12.19 -0.46
N LEU A 32 4.39 11.73 -1.41
CA LEU A 32 3.49 12.58 -2.19
C LEU A 32 2.50 13.32 -1.27
N LEU A 33 1.87 12.60 -0.35
CA LEU A 33 0.89 13.19 0.58
C LEU A 33 1.52 14.18 1.55
N SER A 34 2.71 13.87 2.07
CA SER A 34 3.46 14.82 2.90
C SER A 34 3.77 16.10 2.12
N THR A 35 4.17 15.97 0.85
CA THR A 35 4.45 17.12 -0.03
C THR A 35 3.20 17.94 -0.28
N MET A 36 2.07 17.29 -0.60
CA MET A 36 0.79 17.96 -0.79
C MET A 36 0.34 18.70 0.47
N ASN A 37 0.42 18.07 1.64
CA ASN A 37 0.06 18.68 2.92
C ASN A 37 0.92 19.91 3.22
N ASN A 38 2.22 19.85 2.95
CA ASN A 38 3.10 20.99 3.09
C ASN A 38 2.69 22.12 2.14
N HIS A 39 2.47 21.84 0.86
CA HIS A 39 2.03 22.86 -0.10
C HIS A 39 0.69 23.47 0.27
N TRP A 40 -0.26 22.64 0.69
CA TRP A 40 -1.58 23.10 1.14
C TRP A 40 -1.47 24.01 2.36
N SER A 41 -0.65 23.66 3.36
CA SER A 41 -0.43 24.50 4.54
C SER A 41 0.10 25.89 4.14
N HIS A 42 1.14 25.95 3.31
CA HIS A 42 1.72 27.22 2.87
C HIS A 42 0.73 28.05 2.04
N LEU A 43 -0.04 27.40 1.16
CA LEU A 43 -1.04 28.06 0.34
C LEU A 43 -2.18 28.60 1.21
N SER A 44 -2.69 27.79 2.12
CA SER A 44 -3.80 28.14 3.01
C SER A 44 -3.46 29.29 3.95
N ASP A 45 -2.18 29.49 4.30
CA ASP A 45 -1.74 30.61 5.13
C ASP A 45 -1.76 31.96 4.39
N GLN A 46 -1.80 31.95 3.06
CA GLN A 46 -1.72 33.16 2.23
C GLN A 46 -2.99 33.39 1.38
N TRP A 47 -3.75 32.34 1.13
CA TRP A 47 -4.94 32.37 0.29
C TRP A 47 -6.22 32.54 1.12
N HIS A 48 -6.95 33.63 0.91
CA HIS A 48 -8.10 34.02 1.74
C HIS A 48 -9.30 34.53 0.93
N ASP A 49 -9.41 34.20 -0.35
CA ASP A 49 -10.58 34.56 -1.15
C ASP A 49 -11.74 33.56 -0.94
N SER A 50 -12.86 33.77 -1.62
CA SER A 50 -14.02 32.89 -1.50
C SER A 50 -13.77 31.47 -2.00
N LEU A 51 -12.82 31.26 -2.91
CA LEU A 51 -12.49 29.95 -3.48
C LEU A 51 -11.63 29.12 -2.52
N HIS A 52 -10.94 29.77 -1.56
CA HIS A 52 -10.19 29.07 -0.52
C HIS A 52 -11.09 28.10 0.26
N ASN A 53 -12.27 28.55 0.70
CA ASN A 53 -13.17 27.73 1.51
C ASN A 53 -13.64 26.48 0.74
N ASP A 54 -14.05 26.66 -0.52
CA ASP A 54 -14.51 25.56 -1.38
C ASP A 54 -13.39 24.53 -1.61
N PHE A 55 -12.17 25.02 -1.85
CA PHE A 55 -11.02 24.15 -2.04
C PHE A 55 -10.56 23.50 -0.73
N ALA A 56 -10.64 24.20 0.41
CA ALA A 56 -10.27 23.67 1.72
C ALA A 56 -11.14 22.48 2.11
N GLU A 57 -12.44 22.54 1.85
CA GLU A 57 -13.35 21.42 2.06
C GLU A 57 -12.98 20.23 1.17
N PHE A 58 -12.75 20.48 -0.13
CA PHE A 58 -12.31 19.45 -1.06
C PHE A 58 -10.98 18.80 -0.64
N TYR A 59 -10.00 19.61 -0.23
CA TYR A 59 -8.71 19.14 0.23
C TYR A 59 -8.82 18.29 1.49
N SER A 60 -9.64 18.72 2.46
CA SER A 60 -9.90 17.97 3.68
C SER A 60 -10.50 16.59 3.38
N ALA A 61 -11.48 16.51 2.47
CA ALA A 61 -12.07 15.24 2.05
C ALA A 61 -11.03 14.32 1.37
N LEU A 62 -10.19 14.89 0.48
CA LEU A 62 -9.13 14.16 -0.19
C LEU A 62 -8.10 13.61 0.81
N ALA A 63 -7.61 14.45 1.72
CA ALA A 63 -6.66 14.07 2.77
C ALA A 63 -7.22 12.96 3.66
N GLY A 64 -8.50 13.06 4.05
CA GLY A 64 -9.18 12.02 4.84
C GLY A 64 -9.29 10.68 4.10
N ALA A 65 -9.62 10.70 2.79
CA ALA A 65 -9.67 9.50 1.97
C ALA A 65 -8.29 8.81 1.88
N TYR A 66 -7.23 9.59 1.71
CA TYR A 66 -5.87 9.08 1.69
C TYR A 66 -5.43 8.51 3.04
N GLN A 67 -5.75 9.17 4.16
CA GLN A 67 -5.42 8.66 5.48
C GLN A 67 -6.09 7.31 5.74
N LYS A 68 -7.36 7.16 5.33
CA LYS A 68 -8.05 5.87 5.40
C LYS A 68 -7.36 4.82 4.53
N SER A 69 -7.03 5.17 3.30
CA SER A 69 -6.30 4.27 2.40
C SER A 69 -4.94 3.86 2.96
N GLN A 70 -4.23 4.74 3.67
CA GLN A 70 -2.96 4.40 4.31
C GLN A 70 -3.12 3.29 5.35
N VAL A 71 -4.14 3.37 6.20
CA VAL A 71 -4.43 2.33 7.20
C VAL A 71 -4.73 1.00 6.51
N ASP A 72 -5.55 1.03 5.45
CA ASP A 72 -5.88 -0.16 4.68
C ASP A 72 -4.62 -0.79 4.06
N HIS A 73 -3.71 0.02 3.49
CA HIS A 73 -2.46 -0.47 2.90
C HIS A 73 -1.52 -1.07 3.96
N GLU A 74 -1.37 -0.41 5.12
CA GLU A 74 -0.56 -0.95 6.22
C GLU A 74 -1.08 -2.31 6.69
N GLU A 75 -2.40 -2.45 6.81
CA GLU A 75 -3.03 -3.72 7.18
C GLU A 75 -2.80 -4.82 6.13
N GLN A 76 -2.94 -4.50 4.84
CA GLN A 76 -2.72 -5.47 3.77
C GLN A 76 -1.25 -5.90 3.67
N ILE A 77 -0.31 -4.95 3.80
CA ILE A 77 1.14 -5.25 3.84
C ILE A 77 1.45 -6.17 5.02
N ALA A 78 0.90 -5.87 6.21
CA ALA A 78 1.09 -6.71 7.40
C ALA A 78 0.54 -8.13 7.20
N LYS A 79 -0.66 -8.27 6.65
CA LYS A 79 -1.26 -9.57 6.32
C LYS A 79 -0.40 -10.35 5.32
N LEU A 80 0.07 -9.69 4.26
CA LEU A 80 0.87 -10.35 3.22
C LEU A 80 2.22 -10.84 3.77
N ARG A 81 2.90 -10.01 4.57
CA ARG A 81 4.14 -10.39 5.30
C ARG A 81 3.93 -11.65 6.14
N GLU A 82 2.85 -11.69 6.91
CA GLU A 82 2.56 -12.83 7.78
C GLU A 82 2.26 -14.11 6.99
N GLN A 83 1.52 -14.00 5.88
CA GLN A 83 1.25 -15.15 5.02
C GLN A 83 2.51 -15.70 4.35
N ILE A 84 3.42 -14.81 3.92
CA ILE A 84 4.72 -15.20 3.38
C ILE A 84 5.53 -15.95 4.44
N ARG A 85 5.60 -15.43 5.67
CA ARG A 85 6.29 -16.06 6.80
C ARG A 85 5.75 -17.47 7.07
N ILE A 86 4.43 -17.61 7.18
CA ILE A 86 3.77 -18.92 7.41
C ILE A 86 4.09 -19.90 6.27
N ALA A 87 4.05 -19.44 5.01
CA ALA A 87 4.35 -20.28 3.86
C ALA A 87 5.80 -20.79 3.87
N GLN A 88 6.76 -19.90 4.17
CA GLN A 88 8.18 -20.23 4.29
C GLN A 88 8.43 -21.24 5.43
N GLU A 89 7.81 -21.05 6.60
CA GLU A 89 7.93 -21.98 7.72
C GLU A 89 7.38 -23.37 7.39
N ARG A 90 6.25 -23.44 6.68
CA ARG A 90 5.68 -24.71 6.22
C ARG A 90 6.61 -25.41 5.23
N GLN A 91 7.19 -24.67 4.29
CA GLN A 91 8.14 -25.22 3.33
C GLN A 91 9.39 -25.77 4.02
N GLN A 92 9.94 -25.04 4.99
CA GLN A 92 11.11 -25.49 5.77
C GLN A 92 10.81 -26.79 6.54
N LYS A 93 9.66 -26.86 7.24
CA LYS A 93 9.24 -28.07 7.96
C LYS A 93 9.07 -29.28 7.03
N LEU A 94 8.48 -29.07 5.86
CA LEU A 94 8.32 -30.13 4.85
C LEU A 94 9.65 -30.59 4.26
N SER A 95 10.61 -29.67 4.08
CA SER A 95 11.95 -30.01 3.61
C SER A 95 12.79 -30.76 4.64
N ALA A 96 12.57 -30.51 5.94
CA ALA A 96 13.26 -31.19 7.04
C ALA A 96 12.75 -32.62 7.31
N LEU A 97 11.59 -32.98 6.74
CA LEU A 97 10.98 -34.31 6.84
C LEU A 97 11.37 -35.24 5.67
N LYS A 98 12.11 -34.71 4.68
CA LYS A 98 12.63 -35.47 3.53
C LYS A 98 14.11 -35.77 3.73
#